data_AF-A0AB40AL21-F1
#
_entry.id   AF-A0AB40AL21-F1
#
_cell.length_a   1.000
_cell.length_b   1.000
_cell.length_c   1.000
_cell.angle_alpha   90.00
_cell.angle_beta   90.00
_cell.angle_gamma   90.00
#
_symmetry.space_group_name_H-M   'P 1'
#
loop_
_entity.id
_entity.type
_entity.pdbx_description
1 polymer ?
#
loop_
_entity_poly.entity_id
_entity_poly.type
_entity_poly.pdbx_seq_one_letter_code
_entity_poly.pdbx_strand_id
1 'polypeptide(L)'
;MIPRRFFSASMAALVLPPSPLPASSFARARFTAPLCRAAVPLPPRRSSLSTRLQSSIANGDLSTGSEEQSEIIFVGTGTSEGIPRVSCLTDPSKACEVCLKAAQPGNKNRRRNTSILVRYVSSLGRFNILVDAGKFFYHSALQWFPTYGLRNIDAVIITHSHADAIGGLDDLRDWTNNVQSHIPIYVNNRDFEVMKKTHYYLVDTSVVVPGAAVSELQFNLIKEEPFIVHNLKVCSSIYLLTVLPKE
;
A
#
# COMPACT_ATOMS: atom_id res chain seq x y z
N MET A 1 -2.62 15.04 -60.90
CA MET A 1 -1.45 14.13 -61.01
C MET A 1 -0.20 14.99 -61.08
N ILE A 2 0.62 14.97 -60.02
CA ILE A 2 1.88 15.72 -59.92
C ILE A 2 2.94 14.69 -59.45
N PRO A 3 4.04 14.46 -60.18
CA PRO A 3 5.05 13.49 -59.76
C PRO A 3 5.99 14.12 -58.74
N ARG A 4 6.21 13.44 -57.62
CA ARG A 4 7.24 13.78 -56.64
C ARG A 4 8.58 13.19 -57.10
N ARG A 5 9.57 14.05 -57.30
CA ARG A 5 10.98 13.68 -57.53
C ARG A 5 11.57 13.14 -56.22
N PHE A 6 12.20 11.97 -56.30
CA PHE A 6 13.12 11.48 -55.28
C PHE A 6 14.48 12.16 -55.46
N PHE A 7 15.00 12.77 -54.39
CA PHE A 7 16.41 13.14 -54.29
C PHE A 7 17.04 12.26 -53.20
N SER A 8 18.05 11.50 -53.61
CA SER A 8 18.97 10.77 -52.74
C SER A 8 20.01 11.77 -52.20
N ALA A 9 20.22 11.79 -50.90
CA ALA A 9 21.33 12.50 -50.26
C ALA A 9 22.07 11.52 -49.33
N SER A 10 23.28 11.18 -49.74
CA SER A 10 24.27 10.42 -48.98
C SER A 10 24.88 11.33 -47.91
N MET A 11 24.79 10.96 -46.63
CA MET A 11 25.55 11.60 -45.56
C MET A 11 26.83 10.79 -45.29
N ALA A 12 27.97 11.38 -45.65
CA ALA A 12 29.27 10.95 -45.16
C ALA A 12 29.47 11.46 -43.72
N ALA A 13 29.70 10.55 -42.78
CA ALA A 13 30.06 10.88 -41.40
C ALA A 13 31.57 11.21 -41.33
N LEU A 14 31.90 12.44 -40.95
CA LEU A 14 33.25 12.81 -40.53
C LEU A 14 33.49 12.31 -39.10
N VAL A 15 34.44 11.40 -38.94
CA VAL A 15 34.98 10.97 -37.64
C VAL A 15 36.12 11.91 -37.27
N LEU A 16 35.99 12.64 -36.15
CA LEU A 16 37.09 13.38 -35.53
C LEU A 16 37.73 12.51 -34.42
N PRO A 17 39.07 12.53 -34.26
CA PRO A 17 39.74 11.78 -33.20
C PRO A 17 39.59 12.47 -31.83
N PRO A 18 39.65 11.73 -30.71
CA PRO A 18 39.53 12.31 -29.38
C PRO A 18 40.83 12.97 -28.94
N SER A 19 40.72 14.14 -28.29
CA SER A 19 41.81 14.84 -27.63
C SER A 19 42.11 14.23 -26.24
N PRO A 20 43.37 14.24 -25.77
CA PRO A 20 43.73 13.67 -24.48
C PRO A 20 43.40 14.63 -23.32
N LEU A 21 42.78 14.09 -22.27
CA LEU A 21 42.57 14.78 -20.98
C LEU A 21 43.80 14.64 -20.09
N PRO A 22 44.15 15.65 -19.26
CA PRO A 22 45.28 15.56 -18.34
C PRO A 22 44.93 14.74 -17.10
N ALA A 23 45.90 13.94 -16.65
CA ALA A 23 45.81 13.11 -15.45
C ALA A 23 45.75 13.97 -14.17
N SER A 24 44.70 13.79 -13.36
CA SER A 24 44.65 14.29 -11.99
C SER A 24 44.82 13.14 -11.00
N SER A 25 45.72 13.39 -10.05
CA SER A 25 46.15 12.48 -8.98
C SER A 25 45.00 12.10 -8.04
N PHE A 26 44.67 10.81 -7.97
CA PHE A 26 43.79 10.28 -6.93
C PHE A 26 44.58 10.08 -5.63
N ALA A 27 44.47 11.04 -4.71
CA ALA A 27 44.90 10.86 -3.33
C ALA A 27 44.00 9.84 -2.64
N ARG A 28 44.59 8.71 -2.21
CA ARG A 28 43.93 7.59 -1.55
C ARG A 28 43.72 7.93 -0.07
N ALA A 29 42.55 8.44 0.30
CA ALA A 29 42.19 8.65 1.69
C ALA A 29 41.88 7.30 2.37
N ARG A 30 42.77 6.84 3.25
CA ARG A 30 42.52 5.71 4.16
C ARG A 30 41.65 6.21 5.31
N PHE A 31 40.40 5.75 5.39
CA PHE A 31 39.59 5.88 6.60
C PHE A 31 39.72 4.60 7.43
N THR A 32 40.39 4.70 8.56
CA THR A 32 40.38 3.68 9.62
C THR A 32 39.13 3.88 10.49
N ALA A 33 38.21 2.92 10.48
CA ALA A 33 37.07 2.89 11.39
C ALA A 33 37.49 2.26 12.73
N PRO A 34 37.18 2.86 13.89
CA PRO A 34 37.32 2.17 15.16
C PRO A 34 36.09 1.30 15.42
N LEU A 35 36.34 0.03 15.75
CA LEU A 35 35.36 -0.90 16.33
C LEU A 35 34.99 -0.42 17.74
N CYS A 36 33.78 0.08 17.92
CA CYS A 36 33.17 0.25 19.24
C CYS A 36 31.98 -0.69 19.38
N ARG A 37 32.17 -1.72 20.21
CA ARG A 37 31.14 -2.62 20.73
C ARG A 37 30.35 -1.84 21.79
N ALA A 38 29.06 -1.60 21.56
CA ALA A 38 28.14 -1.13 22.59
C ALA A 38 26.85 -1.98 22.56
N ALA A 39 26.59 -2.67 23.66
CA ALA A 39 25.35 -3.39 23.89
C ALA A 39 24.20 -2.39 24.11
N VAL A 40 23.10 -2.55 23.39
CA VAL A 40 21.89 -1.72 23.53
C VAL A 40 20.90 -2.43 24.46
N PRO A 41 20.35 -1.78 25.50
CA PRO A 41 19.30 -2.38 26.33
C PRO A 41 17.95 -2.38 25.61
N LEU A 42 17.18 -3.47 25.80
CA LEU A 42 15.80 -3.60 25.32
C LEU A 42 14.87 -2.54 25.95
N PRO A 43 13.92 -1.94 25.18
CA PRO A 43 12.95 -1.00 25.74
C PRO A 43 11.80 -1.75 26.44
N PRO A 44 11.11 -1.11 27.41
CA PRO A 44 10.04 -1.76 28.15
C PRO A 44 8.77 -1.88 27.29
N ARG A 45 8.05 -2.99 27.50
CA ARG A 45 6.72 -3.30 26.96
C ARG A 45 5.78 -2.10 27.16
N ARG A 46 5.33 -1.46 26.08
CA ARG A 46 4.29 -0.43 26.13
C ARG A 46 2.92 -1.10 26.09
N SER A 47 2.13 -0.83 27.12
CA SER A 47 0.70 -1.16 27.20
C SER A 47 -0.05 -0.50 26.06
N SER A 48 -0.75 -1.30 25.24
CA SER A 48 -1.75 -0.79 24.29
C SER A 48 -2.94 -0.24 25.08
N LEU A 49 -3.26 1.03 24.84
CA LEU A 49 -4.54 1.60 25.26
C LEU A 49 -5.57 1.17 24.21
N SER A 50 -6.30 0.09 24.53
CA SER A 50 -7.54 -0.27 23.85
C SER A 50 -8.68 0.52 24.49
N THR A 51 -9.32 1.40 23.72
CA THR A 51 -10.52 2.12 24.17
C THR A 51 -11.72 1.19 24.09
N ARG A 52 -12.20 0.78 25.27
CA ARG A 52 -13.31 -0.15 25.48
C ARG A 52 -14.63 0.62 25.54
N LEU A 53 -15.55 0.37 24.62
CA LEU A 53 -16.97 0.70 24.82
C LEU A 53 -17.59 -0.47 25.60
N GLN A 54 -17.91 -0.25 26.88
CA GLN A 54 -18.61 -1.23 27.71
C GLN A 54 -20.10 -0.89 27.77
N SER A 55 -20.96 -1.79 27.31
CA SER A 55 -22.34 -1.89 27.78
C SER A 55 -22.37 -2.90 28.91
N SER A 56 -22.90 -2.49 30.06
CA SER A 56 -22.96 -3.28 31.29
C SER A 56 -24.24 -4.10 31.35
N ILE A 57 -24.14 -5.43 31.32
CA ILE A 57 -25.02 -6.35 32.05
C ILE A 57 -24.14 -7.45 32.63
N ALA A 58 -24.12 -7.57 33.95
CA ALA A 58 -23.37 -8.59 34.68
C ALA A 58 -24.21 -9.86 34.79
N ASN A 59 -23.62 -11.00 34.44
CA ASN A 59 -23.64 -12.23 35.24
C ASN A 59 -22.54 -13.17 34.73
N GLY A 60 -21.79 -13.73 35.67
CA GLY A 60 -20.54 -14.43 35.41
C GLY A 60 -20.72 -15.83 34.85
N ASP A 61 -19.78 -16.21 34.00
CA ASP A 61 -19.17 -17.54 34.04
C ASP A 61 -17.75 -17.46 33.45
N LEU A 62 -16.82 -18.18 34.08
CA LEU A 62 -15.40 -18.19 33.73
C LEU A 62 -15.18 -19.17 32.56
N SER A 63 -15.39 -18.68 31.34
CA SER A 63 -14.90 -19.34 30.13
C SER A 63 -13.87 -18.44 29.45
N THR A 64 -12.61 -18.84 29.45
CA THR A 64 -11.56 -18.25 28.62
C THR A 64 -11.74 -18.71 27.17
N GLY A 65 -12.84 -18.30 26.55
CA GLY A 65 -12.91 -18.15 25.10
C GLY A 65 -12.58 -16.69 24.83
N SER A 66 -11.44 -16.38 24.21
CA SER A 66 -11.25 -15.06 23.64
C SER A 66 -12.32 -14.91 22.55
N GLU A 67 -13.42 -14.23 22.84
CA GLU A 67 -14.37 -13.85 21.80
C GLU A 67 -13.56 -13.15 20.71
N GLU A 68 -13.51 -13.76 19.53
CA GLU A 68 -12.80 -13.14 18.41
C GLU A 68 -13.55 -11.85 18.07
N GLN A 69 -13.00 -10.73 18.53
CA GLN A 69 -13.60 -9.42 18.37
C GLN A 69 -13.23 -8.86 17.01
N SER A 70 -14.20 -8.20 16.36
CA SER A 70 -13.91 -7.41 15.16
C SER A 70 -13.07 -6.18 15.50
N GLU A 71 -12.16 -5.79 14.62
CA GLU A 71 -11.28 -4.64 14.82
C GLU A 71 -10.97 -3.88 13.53
N ILE A 72 -10.51 -2.64 13.70
CA ILE A 72 -10.10 -1.76 12.61
C ILE A 72 -8.62 -1.41 12.82
N ILE A 73 -7.82 -1.69 11.81
CA ILE A 73 -6.39 -1.43 11.79
C ILE A 73 -6.12 -0.29 10.81
N PHE A 74 -5.52 0.79 11.31
CA PHE A 74 -5.10 1.91 10.47
C PHE A 74 -3.79 1.56 9.76
N VAL A 75 -3.90 1.03 8.54
CA VAL A 75 -2.78 0.63 7.69
C VAL A 75 -1.98 1.86 7.24
N GLY A 76 -2.66 2.98 7.01
CA GLY A 76 -2.04 4.29 6.80
C GLY A 76 -2.96 5.45 7.16
N THR A 77 -2.36 6.60 7.48
CA THR A 77 -3.06 7.80 8.04
C THR A 77 -2.49 9.12 7.48
N GLY A 78 -1.78 9.02 6.36
CA GLY A 78 -1.09 10.12 5.70
C GLY A 78 -1.89 10.65 4.53
N THR A 79 -1.47 11.81 4.04
CA THR A 79 -2.03 12.44 2.84
C THR A 79 -1.70 11.62 1.58
N SER A 80 -2.18 12.07 0.43
CA SER A 80 -1.83 11.50 -0.87
C SER A 80 -0.31 11.46 -1.12
N GLU A 81 0.45 12.41 -0.58
CA GLU A 81 1.91 12.47 -0.68
C GLU A 81 2.63 11.63 0.40
N GLY A 82 1.95 11.28 1.49
CA GLY A 82 2.55 10.72 2.69
C GLY A 82 3.42 11.73 3.45
N ILE A 83 3.97 11.29 4.59
CA ILE A 83 4.91 12.06 5.42
C ILE A 83 6.05 11.13 5.84
N PRO A 84 7.33 11.53 5.68
CA PRO A 84 7.81 12.86 5.28
C PRO A 84 7.67 13.16 3.78
N ARG A 85 7.69 14.45 3.42
CA ARG A 85 7.78 14.90 2.02
C ARG A 85 9.23 15.12 1.63
N VAL A 86 9.62 14.65 0.45
CA VAL A 86 10.98 14.80 -0.10
C VAL A 86 11.36 16.28 -0.16
N SER A 87 10.49 17.12 -0.72
CA SER A 87 10.72 18.57 -0.83
C SER A 87 11.01 19.24 0.51
N CYS A 88 10.37 18.79 1.60
CA CYS A 88 10.62 19.32 2.94
C CYS A 88 11.94 18.87 3.57
N LEU A 89 12.49 17.73 3.14
CA LEU A 89 13.76 17.21 3.63
C LEU A 89 14.96 17.73 2.83
N THR A 90 14.73 18.14 1.59
CA THR A 90 15.78 18.62 0.67
C THR A 90 15.86 20.13 0.57
N ASP A 91 14.95 20.88 1.19
CA ASP A 91 14.96 22.34 1.19
C ASP A 91 16.00 22.88 2.21
N PRO A 92 17.13 23.46 1.76
CA PRO A 92 18.14 23.99 2.67
C PRO A 92 17.72 25.29 3.36
N SER A 93 16.71 25.98 2.83
CA SER A 93 16.22 27.25 3.38
C SER A 93 15.21 27.06 4.52
N LYS A 94 14.61 25.88 4.62
CA LYS A 94 13.52 25.62 5.57
C LYS A 94 13.51 24.20 6.12
N ALA A 95 13.75 24.08 7.42
CA ALA A 95 13.62 22.82 8.16
C ALA A 95 12.15 22.57 8.57
N CYS A 96 11.51 21.55 7.99
CA CYS A 96 10.19 21.10 8.45
C CYS A 96 10.34 20.09 9.60
N GLU A 97 10.09 20.51 10.84
CA GLU A 97 10.23 19.64 12.02
C GLU A 97 9.43 18.33 11.94
N VAL A 98 8.22 18.39 11.37
CA VAL A 98 7.36 17.20 11.23
C VAL A 98 8.00 16.18 10.28
N CYS A 99 8.50 16.63 9.12
CA CYS A 99 9.16 15.75 8.17
C CYS A 99 10.50 15.22 8.71
N LEU A 100 11.28 16.06 9.40
CA LEU A 100 12.51 15.64 10.06
C LEU A 100 12.25 14.55 11.11
N LYS A 101 11.24 14.72 11.96
CA LYS A 101 10.80 13.70 12.92
C LYS A 101 10.32 12.44 12.19
N ALA A 102 9.47 12.58 11.18
CA ALA A 102 8.94 11.45 10.40
C ALA A 102 10.01 10.64 9.65
N ALA A 103 11.13 11.28 9.27
CA ALA A 103 12.25 10.61 8.64
C ALA A 103 12.95 9.62 9.60
N GLN A 104 12.89 9.85 10.92
CA GLN A 104 13.47 8.94 11.91
C GLN A 104 12.73 7.58 11.92
N PRO A 105 13.45 6.44 11.98
CA PRO A 105 12.84 5.12 12.08
C PRO A 105 11.87 5.01 13.27
N GLY A 106 10.70 4.41 13.06
CA GLY A 106 9.69 4.18 14.09
C GLY A 106 8.94 5.42 14.58
N ASN A 107 9.20 6.61 14.04
CA ASN A 107 8.50 7.83 14.45
C ASN A 107 7.03 7.83 14.00
N LYS A 108 6.10 8.17 14.90
CA LYS A 108 4.65 8.20 14.63
C LYS A 108 4.23 9.24 13.57
N ASN A 109 5.07 10.24 13.31
CA ASN A 109 4.82 11.21 12.24
C ASN A 109 5.09 10.65 10.85
N ARG A 110 5.71 9.46 10.73
CA ARG A 110 5.79 8.74 9.47
C ARG A 110 4.40 8.21 9.12
N ARG A 111 3.80 8.74 8.07
CA ARG A 111 2.44 8.42 7.66
C ARG A 111 2.40 8.03 6.19
N ARG A 112 1.93 6.83 5.90
CA ARG A 112 1.69 6.29 4.56
C ARG A 112 0.26 6.62 4.10
N ASN A 113 -0.07 6.41 2.83
CA ASN A 113 -1.39 6.76 2.27
C ASN A 113 -2.51 6.15 3.11
N THR A 114 -3.59 6.92 3.27
CA THR A 114 -4.78 6.49 4.01
C THR A 114 -5.25 5.13 3.54
N SER A 115 -5.38 4.20 4.49
CA SER A 115 -5.89 2.86 4.26
C SER A 115 -6.26 2.27 5.61
N ILE A 116 -7.33 1.49 5.65
CA ILE A 116 -7.74 0.73 6.82
C ILE A 116 -7.89 -0.74 6.45
N LEU A 117 -7.67 -1.62 7.41
CA LEU A 117 -8.06 -3.02 7.33
C LEU A 117 -9.10 -3.30 8.39
N VAL A 118 -10.26 -3.76 7.96
CA VAL A 118 -11.34 -4.21 8.83
C VAL A 118 -11.20 -5.71 8.98
N ARG A 119 -10.81 -6.15 10.18
CA ARG A 119 -10.82 -7.57 10.54
C ARG A 119 -12.15 -7.87 11.21
N TYR A 120 -13.03 -8.49 10.46
CA TYR A 120 -14.43 -8.73 10.83
C TYR A 120 -14.64 -10.20 11.18
N VAL A 121 -15.38 -10.45 12.24
CA VAL A 121 -15.76 -11.81 12.69
C VAL A 121 -17.25 -11.98 12.51
N SER A 122 -17.65 -13.00 11.75
CA SER A 122 -19.04 -13.38 11.50
C SER A 122 -19.29 -14.85 11.86
N SER A 123 -20.53 -15.33 11.66
CA SER A 123 -20.86 -16.76 11.79
C SER A 123 -20.09 -17.65 10.82
N LEU A 124 -19.57 -17.10 9.71
CA LEU A 124 -18.80 -17.86 8.71
C LEU A 124 -17.29 -17.86 8.98
N GLY A 125 -16.83 -17.16 10.02
CA GLY A 125 -15.41 -17.04 10.36
C GLY A 125 -14.92 -15.60 10.33
N ARG A 126 -13.61 -15.45 10.17
CA ARG A 126 -12.90 -14.17 10.25
C ARG A 126 -12.40 -13.73 8.88
N PHE A 127 -12.66 -12.46 8.56
CA PHE A 127 -12.38 -11.86 7.26
C PHE A 127 -11.52 -10.60 7.41
N ASN A 128 -10.53 -10.42 6.55
CA ASN A 128 -9.67 -9.26 6.44
C ASN A 128 -10.04 -8.46 5.19
N ILE A 129 -10.76 -7.36 5.38
CA ILE A 129 -11.22 -6.48 4.30
C ILE A 129 -10.33 -5.23 4.30
N LEU A 130 -9.53 -5.07 3.24
CA LEU A 130 -8.70 -3.90 3.05
C LEU A 130 -9.53 -2.79 2.36
N VAL A 131 -9.37 -1.56 2.80
CA VAL A 131 -9.89 -0.37 2.11
C VAL A 131 -8.70 0.42 1.58
N ASP A 132 -8.65 0.54 0.27
CA ASP A 132 -7.58 1.14 -0.54
C ASP A 132 -6.20 0.47 -0.40
N ALA A 133 -5.53 0.32 -1.54
CA ALA A 133 -4.15 -0.13 -1.68
C ALA A 133 -3.33 0.96 -2.41
N GLY A 134 -3.01 2.02 -1.69
CA GLY A 134 -2.24 3.15 -2.22
C GLY A 134 -0.78 2.83 -2.55
N LYS A 135 -0.07 3.76 -3.20
CA LYS A 135 1.36 3.61 -3.58
C LYS A 135 2.36 3.29 -2.46
N PHE A 136 1.95 3.39 -1.19
CA PHE A 136 2.76 2.99 -0.04
C PHE A 136 2.35 1.65 0.59
N PHE A 137 1.41 0.93 -0.04
CA PHE A 137 0.80 -0.29 0.51
C PHE A 137 1.84 -1.35 0.86
N TYR A 138 2.81 -1.64 0.00
CA TYR A 138 3.88 -2.60 0.30
C TYR A 138 4.56 -2.35 1.67
N HIS A 139 4.98 -1.11 1.92
CA HIS A 139 5.61 -0.74 3.19
C HIS A 139 4.64 -0.78 4.37
N SER A 140 3.36 -0.43 4.15
CA SER A 140 2.33 -0.58 5.17
C SER A 140 2.12 -2.05 5.52
N ALA A 141 2.06 -2.92 4.52
CA ALA A 141 1.80 -4.34 4.68
C ALA A 141 2.96 -5.03 5.42
N LEU A 142 4.21 -4.76 5.03
CA LEU A 142 5.40 -5.25 5.73
C LEU A 142 5.40 -4.91 7.23
N GLN A 143 4.85 -3.75 7.60
CA GLN A 143 4.76 -3.34 9.00
C GLN A 143 3.58 -4.00 9.71
N TRP A 144 2.37 -3.87 9.15
CA TRP A 144 1.16 -4.18 9.89
C TRP A 144 0.72 -5.63 9.79
N PHE A 145 0.93 -6.30 8.65
CA PHE A 145 0.47 -7.68 8.48
C PHE A 145 1.18 -8.64 9.44
N PRO A 146 2.52 -8.63 9.58
CA PRO A 146 3.19 -9.44 10.59
C PRO A 146 2.82 -9.03 12.02
N THR A 147 2.71 -7.73 12.29
CA THR A 147 2.38 -7.20 13.64
C THR A 147 1.05 -7.71 14.15
N TYR A 148 0.06 -7.83 13.26
CA TYR A 148 -1.30 -8.26 13.61
C TYR A 148 -1.61 -9.70 13.23
N GLY A 149 -0.64 -10.46 12.70
CA GLY A 149 -0.86 -11.85 12.28
C GLY A 149 -1.84 -11.98 11.10
N LEU A 150 -1.83 -11.01 10.17
CA LEU A 150 -2.66 -11.02 8.97
C LEU A 150 -1.97 -11.82 7.87
N ARG A 151 -2.62 -12.87 7.39
CA ARG A 151 -2.06 -13.75 6.35
C ARG A 151 -2.70 -13.48 4.99
N ASN A 152 -4.02 -13.50 4.92
CA ASN A 152 -4.84 -13.37 3.72
C ASN A 152 -5.54 -12.00 3.64
N ILE A 153 -5.97 -11.63 2.44
CA ILE A 153 -6.82 -10.46 2.15
C ILE A 153 -8.09 -10.99 1.49
N ASP A 154 -9.21 -10.95 2.19
CA ASP A 154 -10.46 -11.57 1.73
C ASP A 154 -11.20 -10.70 0.71
N ALA A 155 -10.98 -9.38 0.78
CA ALA A 155 -11.46 -8.43 -0.21
C ALA A 155 -10.67 -7.12 -0.11
N VAL A 156 -10.62 -6.38 -1.22
CA VAL A 156 -10.19 -4.98 -1.23
C VAL A 156 -11.35 -4.13 -1.72
N ILE A 157 -11.66 -3.05 -1.01
CA ILE A 157 -12.63 -2.04 -1.41
C ILE A 157 -11.85 -0.81 -1.86
N ILE A 158 -12.10 -0.35 -3.08
CA ILE A 158 -11.47 0.86 -3.63
C ILE A 158 -12.46 2.02 -3.51
N THR A 159 -12.05 3.06 -2.81
CA THR A 159 -12.88 4.24 -2.57
C THR A 159 -12.89 5.18 -3.77
N HIS A 160 -11.74 5.33 -4.45
CA HIS A 160 -11.58 6.17 -5.64
C HIS A 160 -10.31 5.82 -6.43
N SER A 161 -10.19 6.27 -7.68
CA SER A 161 -9.12 5.85 -8.60
C SER A 161 -7.82 6.69 -8.55
N HIS A 162 -7.54 7.45 -7.49
CA HIS A 162 -6.27 8.20 -7.39
C HIS A 162 -5.12 7.31 -6.90
N ALA A 163 -3.87 7.67 -7.24
CA ALA A 163 -2.69 6.86 -6.95
C ALA A 163 -2.43 6.61 -5.46
N ASP A 164 -2.95 7.46 -4.57
CA ASP A 164 -2.93 7.24 -3.13
C ASP A 164 -3.94 6.19 -2.64
N ALA A 165 -4.91 5.80 -3.47
CA ALA A 165 -5.84 4.72 -3.18
C ALA A 165 -5.57 3.43 -3.99
N ILE A 166 -5.03 3.53 -5.21
CA ILE A 166 -4.84 2.36 -6.10
C ILE A 166 -3.38 2.10 -6.49
N GLY A 167 -2.44 2.99 -6.15
CA GLY A 167 -1.07 2.92 -6.68
C GLY A 167 -0.23 1.74 -6.21
N GLY A 168 -0.71 0.94 -5.25
CA GLY A 168 -0.07 -0.28 -4.74
C GLY A 168 -0.82 -1.55 -5.12
N LEU A 169 -1.74 -1.52 -6.10
CA LEU A 169 -2.48 -2.71 -6.51
C LEU A 169 -1.58 -3.84 -7.04
N ASP A 170 -0.46 -3.52 -7.70
CA ASP A 170 0.51 -4.53 -8.17
C ASP A 170 1.20 -5.27 -7.02
N ASP A 171 1.32 -4.65 -5.84
CA ASP A 171 1.91 -5.28 -4.66
C ASP A 171 1.04 -6.43 -4.12
N LEU A 172 -0.26 -6.48 -4.49
CA LEU A 172 -1.16 -7.58 -4.13
C LEU A 172 -0.74 -8.92 -4.74
N ARG A 173 0.15 -8.92 -5.76
CA ARG A 173 0.68 -10.14 -6.37
C ARG A 173 1.36 -11.06 -5.37
N ASP A 174 1.95 -10.51 -4.30
CA ASP A 174 2.59 -11.34 -3.28
C ASP A 174 1.57 -12.26 -2.61
N TRP A 175 0.33 -11.79 -2.44
CA TRP A 175 -0.77 -12.61 -1.95
C TRP A 175 -1.26 -13.62 -2.98
N THR A 176 -1.52 -13.20 -4.20
CA THR A 176 -2.11 -14.08 -5.22
C THR A 176 -1.13 -15.16 -5.71
N ASN A 177 0.18 -14.90 -5.60
CA ASN A 177 1.20 -15.85 -6.03
C ASN A 177 1.63 -16.81 -4.91
N ASN A 178 1.56 -16.39 -3.64
CA ASN A 178 2.17 -17.12 -2.52
C ASN A 178 1.21 -17.49 -1.38
N VAL A 179 -0.07 -17.11 -1.46
CA VAL A 179 -0.98 -17.14 -0.29
C VAL A 179 -2.37 -17.63 -0.63
N GLN A 180 -2.98 -17.08 -1.67
CA GLN A 180 -4.36 -17.33 -2.07
C GLN A 180 -4.45 -17.28 -3.59
N SER A 181 -5.48 -17.88 -4.19
CA SER A 181 -5.60 -17.97 -5.65
C SER A 181 -5.95 -16.66 -6.32
N HIS A 182 -6.77 -15.83 -5.66
CA HIS A 182 -7.21 -14.53 -6.18
C HIS A 182 -7.61 -13.58 -5.05
N ILE A 183 -7.77 -12.30 -5.36
CA ILE A 183 -8.33 -11.30 -4.45
C ILE A 183 -9.54 -10.59 -5.11
N PRO A 184 -10.73 -10.64 -4.49
CA PRO A 184 -11.87 -9.84 -4.91
C PRO A 184 -11.63 -8.33 -4.69
N ILE A 185 -11.79 -7.53 -5.73
CA ILE A 185 -11.71 -6.07 -5.70
C ILE A 185 -13.10 -5.49 -5.92
N TYR A 186 -13.61 -4.70 -4.97
CA TYR A 186 -14.88 -4.00 -5.07
C TYR A 186 -14.63 -2.54 -5.41
N VAL A 187 -15.21 -2.06 -6.49
CA VAL A 187 -14.97 -0.71 -7.00
C VAL A 187 -16.22 -0.21 -7.75
N ASN A 188 -16.47 1.10 -7.74
CA ASN A 188 -17.55 1.66 -8.54
C ASN A 188 -17.17 1.69 -10.04
N ASN A 189 -18.18 1.81 -10.91
CA ASN A 189 -17.95 1.78 -12.36
C ASN A 189 -17.04 2.91 -12.85
N ARG A 190 -17.17 4.12 -12.31
CA ARG A 190 -16.39 5.29 -12.75
C ARG A 190 -14.90 5.09 -12.51
N ASP A 191 -14.54 4.64 -11.31
CA ASP A 191 -13.15 4.40 -10.93
C ASP A 191 -12.57 3.19 -11.66
N PHE A 192 -13.38 2.15 -11.90
CA PHE A 192 -12.97 1.01 -12.70
C PHE A 192 -12.58 1.37 -14.14
N GLU A 193 -13.31 2.29 -14.78
CA GLU A 193 -12.96 2.80 -16.11
C GLU A 193 -11.59 3.51 -16.15
N VAL A 194 -11.19 4.15 -15.05
CA VAL A 194 -9.85 4.74 -14.91
C VAL A 194 -8.80 3.63 -14.70
N MET A 195 -9.11 2.65 -13.86
CA MET A 195 -8.22 1.52 -13.56
C MET A 195 -7.90 0.68 -14.80
N LYS A 196 -8.85 0.47 -15.71
CA LYS A 196 -8.59 -0.17 -17.02
C LYS A 196 -7.49 0.50 -17.83
N LYS A 197 -7.26 1.79 -17.62
CA LYS A 197 -6.22 2.55 -18.33
C LYS A 197 -4.90 2.58 -17.56
N THR A 198 -4.96 2.74 -16.25
CA THR A 198 -3.76 2.92 -15.40
C THR A 198 -3.13 1.61 -14.95
N HIS A 199 -3.95 0.55 -14.80
CA HIS A 199 -3.55 -0.78 -14.36
C HIS A 199 -4.04 -1.84 -15.36
N TYR A 200 -3.95 -1.52 -16.66
CA TYR A 200 -4.53 -2.34 -17.74
C TYR A 200 -4.14 -3.83 -17.66
N TYR A 201 -2.88 -4.14 -17.30
CA TYR A 201 -2.37 -5.51 -17.19
C TYR A 201 -2.88 -6.28 -15.97
N LEU A 202 -3.40 -5.57 -14.94
CA LEU A 202 -4.07 -6.19 -13.80
C LEU A 202 -5.55 -6.47 -14.09
N VAL A 203 -6.15 -5.75 -15.05
CA VAL A 203 -7.57 -5.87 -15.40
C VAL A 203 -7.80 -6.79 -16.58
N ASP A 204 -7.00 -6.63 -17.64
CA ASP A 204 -7.02 -7.48 -18.82
C ASP A 204 -5.80 -8.39 -18.80
N THR A 205 -5.97 -9.58 -18.22
CA THR A 205 -4.89 -10.57 -18.12
C THR A 205 -4.57 -11.25 -19.45
N SER A 206 -5.35 -11.02 -20.51
CA SER A 206 -5.07 -11.59 -21.84
C SER A 206 -3.80 -11.01 -22.48
N VAL A 207 -3.38 -9.83 -22.03
CA VAL A 207 -2.15 -9.16 -22.47
C VAL A 207 -0.89 -9.64 -21.73
N VAL A 208 -1.07 -10.51 -20.72
CA VAL A 208 0.03 -10.99 -19.86
C VAL A 208 0.80 -12.10 -20.57
N VAL A 209 2.13 -11.96 -20.61
CA VAL A 209 3.02 -12.96 -21.22
C VAL A 209 3.04 -14.23 -20.37
N PRO A 210 3.00 -15.44 -20.98
CA PRO A 210 3.12 -16.68 -20.25
C PRO A 210 4.36 -16.70 -19.33
N GLY A 211 4.15 -17.03 -18.05
CA GLY A 211 5.21 -17.08 -17.03
C GLY A 211 5.44 -15.77 -16.27
N ALA A 212 4.74 -14.68 -16.61
CA ALA A 212 4.75 -13.47 -15.79
C ALA A 212 3.91 -13.66 -14.51
N ALA A 213 4.48 -13.29 -13.36
CA ALA A 213 3.84 -13.42 -12.06
C ALA A 213 3.01 -12.16 -11.73
N VAL A 214 1.86 -12.01 -12.39
CA VAL A 214 0.94 -10.87 -12.24
C VAL A 214 -0.11 -11.18 -11.17
N SER A 215 -0.64 -10.14 -10.51
CA SER A 215 -1.72 -10.31 -9.53
C SER A 215 -2.99 -10.91 -10.17
N GLU A 216 -3.57 -11.93 -9.54
CA GLU A 216 -4.88 -12.46 -9.93
C GLU A 216 -6.00 -11.72 -9.17
N LEU A 217 -6.57 -10.69 -9.80
CA LEU A 217 -7.56 -9.80 -9.20
C LEU A 217 -8.94 -9.97 -9.85
N GLN A 218 -9.96 -10.22 -9.03
CA GLN A 218 -11.35 -10.36 -9.50
C GLN A 218 -12.11 -9.05 -9.25
N PHE A 219 -12.37 -8.27 -10.30
CA PHE A 219 -13.09 -7.00 -10.18
C PHE A 219 -14.60 -7.20 -10.13
N ASN A 220 -15.21 -6.69 -9.05
CA ASN A 220 -16.64 -6.69 -8.79
C ASN A 220 -17.14 -5.24 -8.77
N LEU A 221 -17.98 -4.89 -9.75
CA LEU A 221 -18.55 -3.54 -9.83
C LEU A 221 -19.66 -3.34 -8.79
N ILE A 222 -19.51 -2.29 -7.98
CA ILE A 222 -20.54 -1.88 -7.01
C ILE A 222 -21.67 -1.22 -7.80
N LYS A 223 -22.87 -1.83 -7.74
CA LYS A 223 -24.07 -1.38 -8.46
C LYS A 223 -25.08 -0.67 -7.57
N GLU A 224 -25.13 -1.05 -6.31
CA GLU A 224 -26.14 -0.64 -5.35
C GLU A 224 -25.47 -0.26 -4.03
N GLU A 225 -26.12 0.64 -3.29
CA GLU A 225 -25.69 1.10 -1.98
C GLU A 225 -26.84 0.88 -1.00
N PRO A 226 -26.62 0.16 0.12
CA PRO A 226 -25.37 -0.47 0.55
C PRO A 226 -25.06 -1.77 -0.20
N PHE A 227 -23.78 -2.17 -0.24
CA PHE A 227 -23.34 -3.46 -0.79
C PHE A 227 -22.80 -4.40 0.29
N ILE A 228 -22.67 -5.69 -0.03
CA ILE A 228 -22.24 -6.72 0.91
C ILE A 228 -20.89 -7.29 0.47
N VAL A 229 -19.95 -7.38 1.43
CA VAL A 229 -18.65 -8.04 1.26
C VAL A 229 -18.48 -9.02 2.42
N HIS A 230 -18.47 -10.33 2.15
CA HIS A 230 -18.34 -11.36 3.20
C HIS A 230 -19.29 -11.16 4.39
N ASN A 231 -20.58 -10.89 4.10
CA ASN A 231 -21.63 -10.56 5.08
C ASN A 231 -21.42 -9.28 5.89
N LEU A 232 -20.43 -8.46 5.55
CA LEU A 232 -20.30 -7.11 6.05
C LEU A 232 -21.08 -6.16 5.13
N LYS A 233 -22.06 -5.45 5.71
CA LYS A 233 -22.81 -4.40 5.01
C LYS A 233 -21.97 -3.12 4.97
N VAL A 234 -21.59 -2.72 3.77
CA VAL A 234 -20.80 -1.51 3.50
C VAL A 234 -21.73 -0.42 2.96
N CYS A 235 -21.70 0.73 3.60
CA CYS A 235 -22.50 1.90 3.24
C CYS A 235 -21.56 3.04 2.82
N SER A 236 -21.67 3.53 1.58
CA SER A 236 -20.85 4.65 1.09
C SER A 236 -21.31 6.03 1.58
N SER A 237 -22.48 6.12 2.24
CA SER A 237 -22.92 7.38 2.85
C SER A 237 -22.29 7.57 4.23
N ILE A 238 -21.83 8.80 4.46
CA ILE A 238 -21.24 9.36 5.69
C ILE A 238 -21.78 8.66 6.97
N TYR A 239 -20.87 7.92 7.63
CA TYR A 239 -20.99 7.21 8.93
C TYR A 239 -21.93 5.98 9.00
N LEU A 240 -21.47 4.78 8.63
CA LEU A 240 -21.53 3.55 9.45
C LEU A 240 -21.15 2.30 8.62
N LEU A 241 -20.14 1.55 9.07
CA LEU A 241 -20.09 0.11 8.81
C LEU A 241 -20.98 -0.56 9.86
N THR A 242 -22.14 -1.08 9.45
CA THR A 242 -23.03 -1.85 10.33
C THR A 242 -22.80 -3.34 10.13
N VAL A 243 -22.48 -4.05 11.21
CA VAL A 243 -22.57 -5.51 11.24
C VAL A 243 -24.04 -5.89 11.16
N LEU A 244 -24.41 -6.74 10.21
CA LEU A 244 -25.77 -7.26 10.11
C LEU A 244 -26.08 -8.13 11.35
N PRO A 245 -27.24 -7.99 11.99
CA PRO A 245 -27.62 -8.88 13.07
C PRO A 245 -27.70 -10.33 12.55
N LYS A 246 -27.32 -11.28 13.40
CA LYS A 246 -27.55 -12.71 13.15
C LYS A 246 -29.06 -12.93 13.11
N GLU A 247 -29.58 -13.50 12.02
CA GLU A 247 -30.94 -14.07 11.98
C GLU A 247 -31.06 -15.27 12.92
#